data_AF-A0A914L8U6-F1
#
_entry.id   AF-A0A914L8U6-F1
#
_cell.length_a   1.000
_cell.length_b   1.000
_cell.length_c   1.000
_cell.angle_alpha   90.00
_cell.angle_beta   90.00
_cell.angle_gamma   90.00
#
_symmetry.space_group_name_H-M   'P 1'
#
loop_
_entity.id
_entity.type
_entity.pdbx_description
1 polymer ?
#
loop_
_entity_poly.entity_id
_entity_poly.type
_entity_poly.pdbx_seq_one_letter_code
_entity_poly.pdbx_strand_id
1 'polypeptide(L)'
;MPRSNEPVLIEIIKGAARALAQFHKFGRHGDIGYYNFIVSRDQTPNTNVINVKLIDFEISKLYEGNASDIVENWKRDEVFKFGEMVYELFNEQHYKRAILLIFTDFYYCS
;
A
#
# COMPACT_ATOMS: atom_id res chain seq x y z
N MET A 1 10.00 -2.88 -23.48
CA MET A 1 10.69 -3.70 -22.47
C MET A 1 10.21 -3.23 -21.10
N PRO A 2 9.85 -4.13 -20.17
CA PRO A 2 9.49 -3.72 -18.81
C PRO A 2 10.64 -2.94 -18.19
N ARG A 3 10.33 -1.91 -17.39
CA ARG A 3 11.38 -1.11 -16.73
C ARG A 3 12.12 -2.01 -15.74
N SER A 4 13.43 -1.81 -15.54
CA SER A 4 14.26 -2.68 -14.70
C SER A 4 13.72 -2.88 -13.28
N ASN A 5 12.96 -1.91 -12.75
CA ASN A 5 12.46 -1.92 -11.37
C ASN A 5 10.97 -2.31 -11.27
N GLU A 6 10.30 -2.57 -12.39
CA GLU A 6 8.88 -2.93 -12.45
C GLU A 6 8.54 -4.19 -11.63
N PRO A 7 9.36 -5.27 -11.65
CA PRO A 7 9.10 -6.44 -10.82
C PRO A 7 9.11 -6.14 -9.31
N VAL A 8 10.04 -5.29 -8.86
CA VAL A 8 10.14 -4.90 -7.44
C VAL A 8 8.93 -4.06 -7.03
N LEU A 9 8.53 -3.12 -7.88
CA LEU A 9 7.34 -2.30 -7.65
C LEU A 9 6.07 -3.16 -7.53
N ILE A 10 5.92 -4.19 -8.36
CA ILE A 10 4.81 -5.14 -8.28
C ILE A 10 4.80 -5.86 -6.92
N GLU A 11 5.95 -6.30 -6.42
CA GLU A 11 6.02 -6.95 -5.10
C GLU A 11 5.71 -5.99 -3.95
N ILE A 12 6.11 -4.72 -4.05
CA ILE A 12 5.75 -3.67 -3.07
C ILE A 12 4.24 -3.44 -3.08
N ILE A 13 3.61 -3.34 -4.25
CA ILE A 13 2.15 -3.17 -4.38
C ILE A 13 1.42 -4.38 -3.78
N LYS A 14 1.91 -5.60 -4.00
CA LYS A 14 1.36 -6.80 -3.34
C LYS A 14 1.47 -6.71 -1.81
N GLY A 15 2.59 -6.23 -1.29
CA GLY A 15 2.77 -5.98 0.14
C GLY A 15 1.77 -4.95 0.68
N ALA A 16 1.62 -3.82 0.00
CA ALA A 16 0.69 -2.76 0.36
C ALA A 16 -0.78 -3.26 0.36
N ALA A 17 -1.16 -4.02 -0.66
CA ALA A 17 -2.48 -4.64 -0.74
C ALA A 17 -2.75 -5.59 0.43
N ARG A 18 -1.75 -6.38 0.86
CA ARG A 18 -1.86 -7.25 2.03
C ARG A 18 -2.03 -6.46 3.32
N ALA A 19 -1.27 -5.39 3.52
CA ALA A 19 -1.39 -4.53 4.71
C ALA A 19 -2.78 -3.89 4.80
N LEU A 20 -3.29 -3.36 3.68
CA LEU A 20 -4.64 -2.80 3.61
C LEU A 20 -5.72 -3.86 3.88
N ALA A 21 -5.61 -5.03 3.25
CA ALA A 21 -6.54 -6.14 3.44
C ALA A 21 -6.56 -6.66 4.90
N GLN A 22 -5.42 -6.64 5.59
CA GLN A 22 -5.35 -6.97 7.02
C GLN A 22 -6.12 -5.95 7.86
N PHE A 23 -5.94 -4.66 7.60
CA PHE A 23 -6.65 -3.62 8.34
C PHE A 23 -8.15 -3.58 8.05
N HIS A 24 -8.56 -3.89 6.82
CA HIS A 24 -9.97 -4.05 6.39
C HIS A 24 -10.75 -5.13 7.14
N LYS A 25 -10.10 -5.94 7.98
CA LYS A 25 -10.80 -6.83 8.91
C LYS A 25 -11.38 -6.09 10.11
N PHE A 26 -10.81 -4.93 10.45
CA PHE A 26 -11.09 -4.20 11.70
C PHE A 26 -11.58 -2.78 11.46
N GLY A 27 -11.15 -2.14 10.37
CA GLY A 27 -11.51 -0.77 10.06
C GLY A 27 -11.20 -0.36 8.64
N ARG A 28 -11.36 0.94 8.39
CA ARG A 28 -10.92 1.63 7.18
C ARG A 28 -9.83 2.63 7.53
N HIS A 29 -8.87 2.84 6.63
CA HIS A 29 -7.77 3.78 6.83
C HIS A 29 -8.21 5.24 6.69
N GLY A 30 -9.04 5.53 5.68
CA GLY A 30 -9.52 6.86 5.33
C GLY A 30 -8.60 7.62 4.36
N ASP A 31 -7.29 7.41 4.46
CA ASP A 31 -6.27 8.08 3.65
C ASP A 31 -5.38 7.09 2.90
N ILE A 32 -5.77 6.71 1.68
CA ILE A 32 -5.01 5.76 0.87
C ILE A 32 -4.16 6.52 -0.14
N GLY A 33 -2.85 6.48 0.04
CA GLY A 33 -1.85 7.05 -0.86
C GLY A 33 -0.49 6.38 -0.66
N TYR A 34 0.41 6.49 -1.65
CA TYR A 34 1.70 5.77 -1.62
C TYR A 34 2.57 6.17 -0.43
N TYR A 35 2.39 7.37 0.12
CA TYR A 35 3.11 7.90 1.27
C TYR A 35 2.69 7.25 2.60
N ASN A 36 1.55 6.56 2.65
CA ASN A 36 1.08 5.83 3.83
C ASN A 36 1.51 4.34 3.82
N PHE A 37 2.34 3.93 2.85
CA PHE A 37 2.90 2.60 2.76
C PHE A 37 4.42 2.63 2.83
N ILE A 38 4.99 2.01 3.86
CA ILE A 38 6.43 1.96 4.09
C ILE A 38 6.93 0.54 3.94
N VAL A 39 8.01 0.34 3.18
CA VAL A 39 8.68 -0.96 3.14
C VAL A 39 9.36 -1.23 4.47
N SER A 40 9.03 -2.35 5.11
CA SER A 40 9.58 -2.71 6.41
C SER A 40 11.10 -2.90 6.33
N ARG A 41 11.83 -2.55 7.39
CA ARG A 41 13.24 -2.95 7.52
C ARG A 41 13.37 -4.45 7.81
N ASP A 42 12.40 -4.99 8.53
CA ASP A 42 12.30 -6.41 8.86
C ASP A 42 11.70 -7.17 7.67
N GLN A 43 12.52 -7.38 6.64
CA GLN A 43 12.20 -8.30 5.56
C GLN A 43 12.45 -9.72 6.03
N THR A 44 11.56 -10.64 5.67
CA THR A 44 11.75 -12.05 6.04
C THR A 44 12.84 -12.65 5.15
N PRO A 45 13.99 -13.07 5.72
CA PRO A 45 15.07 -13.63 4.92
C PRO A 45 14.60 -14.85 4.13
N ASN A 46 15.12 -15.02 2.92
CA ASN A 46 14.78 -16.13 2.02
C ASN A 46 13.31 -16.20 1.60
N THR A 47 12.57 -15.09 1.69
CA THR A 47 11.23 -14.97 1.10
C THR A 47 11.25 -13.97 -0.03
N ASN A 48 10.54 -14.26 -1.12
CA ASN A 48 10.30 -13.29 -2.20
C ASN A 48 9.17 -12.30 -1.83
N VAL A 49 8.87 -12.16 -0.54
CA VAL A 49 7.77 -11.33 -0.05
C VAL A 49 8.36 -10.03 0.48
N ILE A 50 7.94 -8.91 -0.13
CA ILE A 50 8.25 -7.59 0.42
C ILE A 50 7.20 -7.24 1.48
N ASN A 51 7.66 -7.12 2.72
CA ASN A 51 6.84 -6.68 3.84
C ASN A 51 6.64 -5.16 3.76
N VAL A 52 5.38 -4.72 3.74
CA VAL A 52 4.99 -3.30 3.71
C VAL A 52 4.08 -3.03 4.92
N LYS A 53 4.28 -1.89 5.56
CA LYS A 53 3.49 -1.40 6.69
C LYS A 53 2.56 -0.28 6.20
N LEU A 54 1.29 -0.36 6.57
CA LEU A 54 0.34 0.74 6.48
C LEU A 54 0.54 1.62 7.72
N ILE A 55 0.66 2.93 7.54
CA ILE A 55 0.91 3.92 8.60
C ILE A 55 -0.04 5.11 8.48
N ASP A 56 -0.01 6.00 9.47
CA ASP A 56 -0.82 7.23 9.53
C ASP A 56 -2.33 6.96 9.71
N PHE A 57 -2.67 6.41 10.88
CA PHE A 57 -4.04 6.02 11.22
C PHE A 57 -4.87 7.18 11.82
N GLU A 58 -4.43 8.44 11.72
CA GLU A 58 -5.06 9.58 12.42
C GLU A 58 -6.55 9.75 12.06
N ILE A 59 -6.91 9.48 10.79
CA ILE A 59 -8.29 9.58 10.31
C ILE A 59 -8.99 8.23 10.12
N SER A 60 -8.35 7.15 10.58
CA SER A 60 -8.89 5.80 10.49
C SER A 60 -10.15 5.63 11.33
N LYS A 61 -11.03 4.72 10.88
CA LYS A 61 -12.25 4.36 11.62
C LYS A 61 -12.34 2.87 11.77
N LEU A 62 -12.58 2.41 13.00
CA LEU A 62 -12.90 1.02 13.27
C LEU A 62 -14.35 0.73 12.90
N TYR A 63 -14.64 -0.50 12.51
CA TYR A 63 -16.01 -0.95 12.28
C TYR A 63 -16.70 -1.17 13.62
N GLU A 64 -17.72 -0.37 13.91
CA GLU A 64 -18.57 -0.51 15.10
C GLU A 64 -19.94 -1.05 14.68
N GLY A 65 -20.33 -2.23 15.19
CA GLY A 65 -21.66 -2.83 14.97
C GLY A 65 -21.88 -3.50 13.60
N ASN A 66 -23.13 -3.94 13.36
CA ASN A 66 -23.53 -4.78 12.22
C ASN A 66 -23.97 -3.99 10.96
N ALA A 67 -23.43 -2.80 10.71
CA ALA A 67 -23.78 -2.02 9.52
C ALA A 67 -23.01 -2.52 8.28
N SER A 68 -23.32 -3.73 7.81
CA SER A 68 -22.60 -4.42 6.72
C SER A 68 -22.44 -3.57 5.46
N ASP A 69 -23.51 -2.88 5.05
CA ASP A 69 -23.53 -2.17 3.76
C ASP A 69 -22.65 -0.91 3.79
N ILE A 70 -22.59 -0.23 4.94
CA ILE A 70 -21.72 0.94 5.14
C ILE A 70 -20.26 0.48 5.14
N VAL A 71 -19.98 -0.64 5.82
CA VAL A 71 -18.64 -1.24 5.88
C VAL A 71 -18.17 -1.68 4.49
N GLU A 72 -19.01 -2.33 3.70
CA GLU A 72 -18.67 -2.75 2.34
C GLU A 72 -18.40 -1.56 1.42
N ASN A 73 -19.22 -0.50 1.50
CA ASN A 73 -19.00 0.72 0.72
C ASN A 73 -17.67 1.39 1.09
N TRP A 74 -17.34 1.49 2.38
CA TRP A 74 -16.05 2.04 2.82
C TRP A 74 -14.86 1.23 2.29
N LYS A 75 -14.95 -0.09 2.29
CA LYS A 75 -13.89 -0.95 1.72
C LYS A 75 -13.76 -0.73 0.22
N ARG A 76 -14.88 -0.64 -0.51
CA ARG A 76 -14.88 -0.40 -1.95
C ARG A 76 -14.21 0.92 -2.30
N ASP A 77 -14.49 1.99 -1.56
CA ASP A 77 -13.87 3.30 -1.77
C ASP A 77 -12.35 3.24 -1.60
N GLU A 78 -11.86 2.53 -0.56
CA GLU A 78 -10.43 2.39 -0.33
C GLU A 78 -9.73 1.50 -1.37
N VAL A 79 -10.40 0.45 -1.86
CA VAL A 79 -9.89 -0.36 -2.97
C VAL A 79 -9.82 0.48 -4.25
N PHE A 80 -10.81 1.34 -4.50
CA PHE A 80 -10.79 2.25 -5.63
C PHE A 80 -9.61 3.22 -5.56
N LYS A 81 -9.43 3.91 -4.42
CA LYS A 81 -8.27 4.80 -4.18
C LYS A 81 -6.94 4.07 -4.29
N PHE A 82 -6.86 2.83 -3.81
CA PHE A 82 -5.67 1.99 -3.96
C PHE A 82 -5.37 1.72 -5.45
N GLY A 83 -6.41 1.45 -6.25
CA GLY A 83 -6.29 1.31 -7.71
C GLY A 83 -5.78 2.58 -8.39
N GLU A 84 -6.29 3.75 -8.01
CA GLU A 84 -5.80 5.05 -8.50
C GLU A 84 -4.32 5.25 -8.15
N MET A 85 -3.94 4.97 -6.90
CA MET A 85 -2.53 5.01 -6.47
C MET A 85 -1.66 4.08 -7.32
N VAL A 86 -2.09 2.85 -7.57
CA VAL A 86 -1.35 1.91 -8.43
C VAL A 86 -1.22 2.46 -9.84
N TYR A 87 -2.29 3.00 -10.42
CA TYR A 87 -2.25 3.60 -11.76
C TYR A 87 -1.23 4.75 -11.83
N GLU A 88 -1.22 5.64 -10.82
CA GLU A 88 -0.24 6.73 -10.74
C GLU A 88 1.20 6.23 -10.65
N LEU A 89 1.45 5.16 -9.89
CA LEU A 89 2.78 4.56 -9.75
C LEU A 89 3.34 4.08 -11.09
N PHE A 90 2.52 3.64 -12.03
CA PHE A 90 2.97 3.19 -13.36
C PHE A 90 3.04 4.32 -14.40
N ASN A 91 2.42 5.47 -14.13
CA ASN A 91 2.46 6.64 -15.00
C ASN A 91 3.82 7.37 -14.93
N GLU A 92 4.46 7.62 -16.08
CA GLU A 92 5.85 8.11 -16.18
C GLU A 92 6.14 9.41 -15.44
N GLN A 93 5.16 10.33 -15.40
CA GLN A 93 5.33 11.62 -14.73
C GLN A 93 5.37 11.49 -13.20
N HIS A 94 4.70 10.48 -12.64
CA HIS A 94 4.54 10.28 -11.19
C HIS A 94 5.51 9.22 -10.65
N TYR A 95 5.90 8.25 -11.49
CA TYR A 95 6.86 7.18 -11.21
C TYR A 95 8.15 7.67 -10.55
N LYS A 96 8.75 8.77 -11.03
CA LYS A 96 10.03 9.28 -10.47
C LYS A 96 9.91 9.77 -9.03
N ARG A 97 8.78 10.38 -8.64
CA ARG A 97 8.56 10.86 -7.27
C ARG A 97 8.29 9.71 -6.30
N ALA A 98 7.46 8.76 -6.72
CA ALA A 98 7.12 7.63 -5.89
C ALA A 98 8.30 6.65 -5.71
N ILE A 99 9.10 6.42 -6.76
CA ILE A 99 10.32 5.62 -6.64
C ILE A 99 11.31 6.27 -5.67
N LEU A 100 11.46 7.59 -5.69
CA LEU A 100 12.44 8.25 -4.81
C LEU A 100 12.06 8.22 -3.33
N LEU A 101 10.82 7.86 -2.99
CA LEU A 101 10.36 7.69 -1.60
C LEU A 101 10.32 6.21 -1.21
N ILE A 102 9.91 5.34 -2.13
CA ILE A 102 9.79 3.90 -1.90
C ILE A 102 11.16 3.19 -1.99
N PHE A 103 12.04 3.60 -2.91
CA PHE A 103 13.34 2.92 -3.15
C PHE A 103 14.50 3.50 -2.36
N THR A 104 14.49 4.78 -1.98
CA THR A 104 15.53 5.29 -1.05
C THR A 104 15.49 4.50 0.25
N ASP A 105 14.30 4.28 0.81
CA ASP A 105 14.16 3.49 2.04
C ASP A 105 14.49 2.00 1.81
N PHE A 106 14.22 1.44 0.62
CA PHE A 106 14.57 0.06 0.29
C PHE A 106 16.09 -0.17 0.21
N TYR A 107 16.82 0.68 -0.50
CA TYR A 107 18.27 0.52 -0.70
C TYR A 107 19.10 0.82 0.55
N TYR A 108 18.60 1.64 1.48
CA TYR A 108 19.26 1.83 2.79
C TYR A 108 18.97 0.69 3.79
N CYS A 109 18.06 -0.24 3.46
CA CYS A 109 17.68 -1.35 4.34
C CYS A 109 18.13 -2.73 3.83
N SER A 110 18.74 -2.81 2.65
CA SER A 110 19.32 -4.01 2.05
C SER A 110 20.84 -4.07 2.21
#